data_AF-A0AAP4DKJ1-F1
#
_entry.id   AF-A0AAP4DKJ1-F1
#
_cell.length_a   1.000
_cell.length_b   1.000
_cell.length_c   1.000
_cell.angle_alpha   90.00
_cell.angle_beta   90.00
_cell.angle_gamma   90.00
#
_symmetry.space_group_name_H-M   'P 1'
#
loop_
_entity.id
_entity.type
_entity.pdbx_description
1 polymer ?
#
loop_
_entity_poly.entity_id
_entity_poly.type
_entity_poly.pdbx_seq_one_letter_code
_entity_poly.pdbx_strand_id
1 'polypeptide(L)'
;MRKHTLDKKSESLLAGASDIFGTSQNVFGILNNADLKFPIVKDDNGDDIQLSHGVYGKLIESTNRKVRKAAFKGLYSVYDQFKHTMATTLIGNVKVHNFKARVRNYKDAREAATTSNHIPTEVYDVLLEQVHKNL
;
A
#
# COMPACT_ATOMS: atom_id res chain seq x y z
N MET A 1 14.65 -10.51 21.80
CA MET A 1 13.62 -11.53 21.43
C MET A 1 12.66 -11.86 22.56
N ARG A 2 13.10 -12.28 23.76
CA ARG A 2 12.21 -12.76 24.85
C ARG A 2 11.07 -11.79 25.26
N LYS A 3 11.26 -10.47 25.15
CA LYS A 3 10.26 -9.43 25.49
C LYS A 3 9.04 -9.41 24.55
N HIS A 4 9.21 -9.87 23.31
CA HIS A 4 8.21 -9.77 22.24
C HIS A 4 7.69 -11.14 21.76
N THR A 5 8.11 -12.21 22.45
CA THR A 5 7.64 -13.57 22.25
C THR A 5 6.57 -13.87 23.29
N LEU A 6 5.43 -14.37 22.84
CA LEU A 6 4.31 -14.74 23.70
C LEU A 6 4.47 -16.18 24.22
N ASP A 7 3.54 -16.60 25.06
CA ASP A 7 3.44 -18.01 25.41
C ASP A 7 3.09 -18.86 24.17
N LYS A 8 3.39 -20.16 24.23
CA LYS A 8 3.22 -21.09 23.12
C LYS A 8 1.79 -21.12 22.56
N LYS A 9 0.77 -20.99 23.42
CA LYS A 9 -0.64 -21.05 22.99
C LYS A 9 -0.99 -19.79 22.21
N SER A 10 -0.60 -18.62 22.70
CA SER A 10 -0.82 -17.33 22.03
C SER A 10 -0.06 -17.24 20.70
N GLU A 11 1.20 -17.70 20.65
CA GLU A 11 1.96 -17.77 19.40
C GLU A 11 1.27 -18.67 18.36
N SER A 12 0.83 -19.86 18.76
CA SER A 12 0.11 -20.78 17.87
C SER A 12 -1.19 -20.18 17.35
N LEU A 13 -1.91 -19.42 18.18
CA LEU A 13 -3.16 -18.74 17.77
C LEU A 13 -2.87 -17.65 16.73
N LEU A 14 -1.86 -16.80 16.97
CA LEU A 14 -1.48 -15.76 16.02
C LEU A 14 -0.96 -16.33 14.70
N ALA A 15 -0.22 -17.42 14.74
CA ALA A 15 0.27 -18.12 13.55
C ALA A 15 -0.90 -18.74 12.76
N GLY A 16 -1.85 -19.39 13.44
CA GLY A 16 -3.04 -19.98 12.82
C GLY A 16 -3.99 -18.94 12.21
N ALA A 17 -4.01 -17.71 12.73
CA ALA A 17 -4.79 -16.61 12.18
C ALA A 17 -4.09 -15.82 11.05
N SER A 18 -2.91 -16.27 10.59
CA SER A 18 -2.09 -15.53 9.62
C SER A 18 -2.80 -15.25 8.29
N ASP A 19 -3.59 -16.20 7.79
CA ASP A 19 -4.37 -16.04 6.56
C ASP A 19 -5.48 -14.97 6.70
N ILE A 20 -6.18 -14.95 7.84
CA ILE A 20 -7.18 -13.92 8.17
C ILE A 20 -6.52 -12.54 8.19
N PHE A 21 -5.33 -12.43 8.79
CA PHE A 21 -4.57 -11.19 8.81
C PHE A 21 -4.10 -10.73 7.42
N GLY A 22 -3.94 -11.65 6.45
CA GLY A 22 -3.56 -11.35 5.06
C GLY A 22 -4.72 -10.94 4.16
N THR A 23 -5.97 -11.14 4.59
CA THR A 23 -7.16 -11.00 3.72
C THR A 23 -7.27 -9.61 3.09
N SER A 24 -7.06 -8.52 3.83
CA SER A 24 -7.17 -7.16 3.28
C SER A 24 -6.14 -6.88 2.17
N GLN A 25 -4.93 -7.42 2.29
CA GLN A 25 -3.89 -7.30 1.26
C GLN A 25 -4.27 -8.10 0.01
N ASN A 26 -4.81 -9.32 0.19
CA ASN A 26 -5.27 -10.15 -0.93
C ASN A 26 -6.42 -9.48 -1.69
N VAL A 27 -7.42 -8.94 -0.98
CA VAL A 27 -8.54 -8.21 -1.58
C VAL A 27 -8.05 -6.99 -2.37
N PHE A 28 -7.13 -6.21 -1.80
CA PHE A 28 -6.53 -5.09 -2.53
C PHE A 28 -5.80 -5.56 -3.79
N GLY A 29 -4.98 -6.62 -3.69
CA GLY A 29 -4.22 -7.16 -4.81
C GLY A 29 -5.11 -7.65 -5.96
N ILE A 30 -6.17 -8.40 -5.65
CA ILE A 30 -7.13 -8.89 -6.64
C ILE A 30 -7.86 -7.71 -7.29
N LEU A 31 -8.45 -6.82 -6.47
CA LEU A 31 -9.18 -5.66 -6.98
C LEU A 31 -8.29 -4.83 -7.92
N ASN A 32 -7.13 -4.39 -7.42
CA ASN A 32 -6.26 -3.44 -8.11
C ASN A 32 -5.65 -3.98 -9.40
N ASN A 33 -5.33 -5.28 -9.44
CA ASN A 33 -4.53 -5.86 -10.52
C ASN A 33 -5.34 -6.71 -11.50
N ALA A 34 -6.52 -7.20 -11.12
CA ALA A 34 -7.34 -8.07 -11.96
C ALA A 34 -8.70 -7.46 -12.30
N ASP A 35 -9.41 -6.89 -11.31
CA ASP A 35 -10.83 -6.54 -11.48
C ASP A 35 -11.06 -5.10 -11.96
N LEU A 36 -10.18 -4.17 -11.59
CA LEU A 36 -10.32 -2.77 -12.02
C LEU A 36 -10.24 -2.64 -13.54
N LYS A 37 -11.27 -2.04 -14.13
CA LYS A 37 -11.29 -1.62 -15.53
C LYS A 37 -11.11 -0.11 -15.61
N PHE A 38 -10.02 0.31 -16.23
CA PHE A 38 -9.74 1.73 -16.46
C PHE A 38 -10.47 2.23 -17.72
N PRO A 39 -10.58 3.55 -17.94
CA PRO A 39 -11.18 4.07 -19.17
C PRO A 39 -10.22 3.95 -20.37
N ILE A 40 -10.78 4.12 -21.57
CA ILE A 40 -10.00 4.32 -22.80
C ILE A 40 -9.52 5.77 -22.87
N VAL A 41 -8.28 5.98 -23.30
CA VAL A 41 -7.69 7.30 -23.55
C VAL A 41 -7.05 7.33 -24.93
N LYS A 42 -6.68 8.52 -25.41
CA LYS A 42 -5.93 8.70 -26.65
C LYS A 42 -4.42 8.70 -26.38
N ASP A 43 -3.66 8.02 -27.22
CA ASP A 43 -2.20 8.06 -27.19
C ASP A 43 -1.62 9.22 -28.03
N ASP A 44 -0.30 9.21 -28.25
CA ASP A 44 0.40 10.26 -29.02
C ASP A 44 0.04 10.26 -30.52
N ASN A 45 -0.40 9.12 -31.07
CA ASN A 45 -0.83 8.99 -32.46
C ASN A 45 -2.32 9.31 -32.63
N GLY A 46 -3.07 9.46 -31.53
CA GLY A 46 -4.52 9.66 -31.55
C GLY A 46 -5.31 8.35 -31.58
N ASP A 47 -4.64 7.22 -31.32
CA ASP A 47 -5.27 5.91 -31.24
C ASP A 47 -5.93 5.71 -29.88
N ASP A 48 -7.05 4.98 -29.87
CA ASP A 48 -7.72 4.59 -28.63
C ASP A 48 -6.94 3.46 -27.95
N ILE A 49 -6.54 3.70 -26.71
CA ILE A 49 -5.86 2.70 -25.89
C ILE A 49 -6.59 2.50 -24.57
N GLN A 50 -6.84 1.23 -24.24
CA GLN A 50 -7.35 0.84 -22.93
C GLN A 50 -6.28 1.11 -21.88
N LEU A 51 -6.57 2.01 -20.93
CA LEU A 51 -5.63 2.31 -19.86
C LEU A 51 -5.44 1.07 -18.96
N SER A 52 -4.24 0.91 -18.44
CA SER A 52 -3.82 -0.13 -17.50
C SER A 52 -2.58 0.37 -16.73
N HIS A 53 -2.16 -0.33 -15.67
CA HIS A 53 -0.93 0.04 -14.94
C HIS A 53 0.30 0.06 -15.84
N GLY A 54 0.43 -0.91 -16.74
CA GLY A 54 1.57 -0.99 -17.68
C GLY A 54 1.55 0.12 -18.73
N VAL A 55 0.38 0.45 -19.28
CA VAL A 55 0.23 1.52 -20.28
C VAL A 55 0.39 2.90 -19.64
N TYR A 56 -0.10 3.09 -18.42
CA TYR A 56 -0.06 4.36 -17.71
C TYR A 56 1.37 4.92 -17.58
N GLY A 57 2.35 4.07 -17.24
CA GLY A 57 3.76 4.48 -17.13
C GLY A 57 4.29 5.11 -18.42
N LYS A 58 4.02 4.49 -19.57
CA LYS A 58 4.39 5.07 -20.87
C LYS A 58 3.65 6.37 -21.16
N LEU A 59 2.35 6.43 -20.90
CA LEU A 59 1.54 7.60 -21.25
C LEU A 59 1.83 8.83 -20.37
N ILE A 60 2.23 8.64 -19.11
CA ILE A 60 2.57 9.75 -18.22
C ILE A 60 3.95 10.36 -18.54
N GLU A 61 4.77 9.68 -19.33
CA GLU A 61 6.08 10.16 -19.82
C GLU A 61 6.01 10.76 -21.22
N SER A 62 4.87 10.65 -21.91
CA SER A 62 4.65 11.24 -23.24
C SER A 62 5.06 12.72 -23.28
N THR A 63 5.62 13.18 -24.40
CA THR A 63 5.92 14.61 -24.64
C THR A 63 4.64 15.43 -24.79
N ASN A 64 3.54 14.81 -25.20
CA ASN A 64 2.23 15.44 -25.35
C ASN A 64 1.50 15.61 -24.01
N ARG A 65 1.35 16.87 -23.56
CA ARG A 65 0.67 17.19 -22.30
C ARG A 65 -0.78 16.70 -22.25
N LYS A 66 -1.49 16.64 -23.39
CA LYS A 66 -2.88 16.19 -23.43
C LYS A 66 -2.98 14.69 -23.10
N VAL A 67 -2.07 13.88 -23.62
CA VAL A 67 -1.96 12.44 -23.33
C VAL A 67 -1.68 12.22 -21.85
N ARG A 68 -0.65 12.88 -21.30
CA ARG A 68 -0.33 12.80 -19.85
C ARG A 68 -1.53 13.15 -18.97
N LYS A 69 -2.24 14.25 -19.29
CA LYS A 69 -3.41 14.71 -18.54
C LYS A 69 -4.57 13.71 -18.62
N ALA A 70 -4.84 13.14 -19.80
CA ALA A 70 -5.90 12.16 -19.99
C ALA A 70 -5.59 10.87 -19.22
N ALA A 71 -4.35 10.35 -19.33
CA ALA A 71 -3.90 9.16 -18.61
C ALA A 71 -4.00 9.34 -17.09
N PHE A 72 -3.49 10.46 -16.56
CA PHE A 72 -3.61 10.79 -15.13
C PHE A 72 -5.06 10.82 -14.67
N LYS A 73 -5.91 11.62 -15.33
CA LYS A 73 -7.32 11.74 -14.92
C LYS A 73 -8.08 10.43 -15.04
N GLY A 74 -7.84 9.65 -16.09
CA GLY A 74 -8.50 8.36 -16.31
C GLY A 74 -8.10 7.31 -15.27
N LEU A 75 -6.83 7.28 -14.87
CA LEU A 75 -6.37 6.40 -13.81
C LEU A 75 -7.04 6.78 -12.47
N TYR A 76 -6.92 8.06 -12.09
CA TYR A 76 -7.39 8.54 -10.80
C TYR A 76 -8.92 8.59 -10.68
N SER A 77 -9.68 8.66 -11.77
CA SER A 77 -11.14 8.58 -11.70
C SER A 77 -11.61 7.22 -11.17
N VAL A 78 -10.91 6.13 -11.52
CA VAL A 78 -11.23 4.79 -11.00
C VAL A 78 -10.80 4.66 -9.55
N TYR A 79 -9.61 5.16 -9.19
CA TYR A 79 -9.19 5.19 -7.79
C TYR A 79 -10.14 6.00 -6.90
N ASP A 80 -10.63 7.15 -7.38
CA ASP A 80 -11.62 7.96 -6.65
C ASP A 80 -12.97 7.22 -6.51
N GLN A 81 -13.42 6.53 -7.57
CA GLN A 81 -14.63 5.71 -7.53
C GLN A 81 -14.56 4.62 -6.44
N PHE A 82 -13.39 4.00 -6.24
CA PHE A 82 -13.19 2.91 -5.28
C PHE A 82 -12.48 3.34 -3.99
N LYS A 83 -12.34 4.65 -3.72
CA LYS A 83 -11.55 5.17 -2.60
C LYS A 83 -11.97 4.62 -1.24
N HIS A 84 -13.26 4.38 -1.03
CA HIS A 84 -13.78 3.84 0.24
C HIS A 84 -13.40 2.36 0.43
N THR A 85 -13.46 1.57 -0.65
CA THR A 85 -13.04 0.16 -0.64
C THR A 85 -11.54 0.06 -0.37
N MET A 86 -10.74 0.87 -1.06
CA MET A 86 -9.28 0.92 -0.87
C MET A 86 -8.88 1.43 0.52
N ALA A 87 -9.57 2.45 1.04
CA ALA A 87 -9.36 2.91 2.40
C ALA A 87 -9.67 1.78 3.41
N THR A 88 -10.72 0.99 3.16
CA THR A 88 -11.11 -0.11 4.04
C THR A 88 -10.08 -1.24 4.06
N THR A 89 -9.52 -1.62 2.90
CA THR A 89 -8.44 -2.62 2.84
C THR A 89 -7.18 -2.11 3.54
N LEU A 90 -6.81 -0.84 3.34
CA LEU A 90 -5.68 -0.23 4.04
C LEU A 90 -5.89 -0.18 5.55
N ILE A 91 -7.06 0.26 6.02
CA ILE A 91 -7.42 0.29 7.45
C ILE A 91 -7.33 -1.11 8.05
N GLY A 92 -7.79 -2.15 7.33
CA GLY A 92 -7.66 -3.54 7.76
C GLY A 92 -6.20 -3.93 8.00
N ASN A 93 -5.32 -3.61 7.04
CA ASN A 93 -3.90 -3.89 7.15
C ASN A 93 -3.23 -3.11 8.32
N VAL A 94 -3.53 -1.82 8.46
CA VAL A 94 -3.04 -0.99 9.59
C VAL A 94 -3.49 -1.54 10.94
N LYS A 95 -4.76 -1.96 11.06
CA LYS A 95 -5.29 -2.57 12.29
C LYS A 95 -4.57 -3.86 12.65
N VAL A 96 -4.25 -4.70 11.66
CA VAL A 96 -3.46 -5.93 11.87
C VAL A 96 -2.07 -5.61 12.41
N HIS A 97 -1.36 -4.65 11.82
CA HIS A 97 -0.03 -4.23 12.30
C HIS A 97 -0.09 -3.70 13.73
N ASN A 98 -1.03 -2.80 14.03
CA ASN A 98 -1.20 -2.25 15.38
C ASN A 98 -1.60 -3.33 16.40
N PHE A 99 -2.47 -4.26 16.01
CA PHE A 99 -2.85 -5.38 16.87
C PHE A 99 -1.64 -6.26 17.19
N LYS A 100 -0.88 -6.69 16.17
CA LYS A 100 0.32 -7.53 16.34
C LYS A 100 1.38 -6.85 17.20
N ALA A 101 1.61 -5.56 17.00
CA ALA A 101 2.53 -4.77 17.80
C ALA A 101 2.12 -4.76 19.28
N ARG A 102 0.86 -4.39 19.55
CA ARG A 102 0.31 -4.30 20.90
C ARG A 102 0.36 -5.64 21.64
N VAL A 103 -0.09 -6.73 21.02
CA VAL A 103 -0.10 -8.05 21.69
C VAL A 103 1.31 -8.57 21.96
N ARG A 104 2.31 -8.15 21.16
CA ARG A 104 3.73 -8.46 21.36
C ARG A 104 4.49 -7.41 22.19
N ASN A 105 3.79 -6.54 22.90
CA ASN A 105 4.37 -5.54 23.80
C ASN A 105 5.34 -4.56 23.13
N TYR A 106 5.13 -4.27 21.84
CA TYR A 106 5.75 -3.12 21.20
C TYR A 106 4.95 -1.85 21.52
N LYS A 107 5.63 -0.71 21.55
CA LYS A 107 5.06 0.62 21.70
C LYS A 107 4.07 0.93 20.57
N ASP A 108 4.46 0.61 19.34
CA ASP A 108 3.67 0.84 18.13
C ASP A 108 4.09 -0.10 16.98
N ALA A 109 3.33 -0.06 15.88
CA ALA A 109 3.63 -0.86 14.70
C ALA A 109 4.98 -0.52 14.04
N ARG A 110 5.48 0.71 14.22
CA ARG A 110 6.75 1.13 13.66
C ARG A 110 7.91 0.47 14.40
N GLU A 111 7.90 0.50 15.73
CA GLU A 111 8.88 -0.20 16.56
C GLU A 111 8.86 -1.71 16.27
N ALA A 112 7.68 -2.31 16.12
CA ALA A 112 7.54 -3.72 15.75
C ALA A 112 8.19 -4.05 14.39
N ALA A 113 8.09 -3.14 13.41
CA ALA A 113 8.63 -3.34 12.07
C ALA A 113 10.15 -3.10 11.97
N THR A 114 10.70 -2.19 12.76
CA THR A 114 12.14 -1.86 12.72
C THR A 114 12.99 -2.77 13.62
N THR A 115 12.42 -3.23 14.75
CA THR A 115 13.13 -4.08 15.72
C THR A 115 13.58 -5.41 15.12
N SER A 116 12.82 -5.98 14.18
CA SER A 116 13.16 -7.23 13.48
C SER A 116 14.49 -7.14 12.73
N ASN A 117 14.85 -5.94 12.25
CA ASN A 117 16.09 -5.65 11.54
C ASN A 117 17.13 -4.93 12.41
N HIS A 118 16.90 -4.82 13.72
CA HIS A 118 17.74 -4.07 14.66
C HIS A 118 17.92 -2.60 14.28
N ILE A 119 16.91 -2.01 13.62
CA ILE A 119 16.92 -0.61 13.21
C ILE A 119 16.32 0.24 14.34
N PRO A 120 17.06 1.20 14.91
CA PRO A 120 16.51 2.15 15.87
C PRO A 120 15.40 2.99 15.23
N THR A 121 14.31 3.23 15.96
CA THR A 121 13.17 4.01 15.43
C THR A 121 13.55 5.44 15.06
N GLU A 122 14.59 5.98 15.68
CA GLU A 122 15.14 7.31 15.45
C GLU A 122 15.66 7.48 14.02
N VAL A 123 16.14 6.40 13.37
CA VAL A 123 16.58 6.45 11.97
C VAL A 123 15.43 6.85 11.04
N TYR A 124 14.22 6.39 11.34
CA TYR A 124 13.01 6.76 10.60
C TYR A 124 12.70 8.26 10.78
N ASP A 125 12.80 8.76 12.01
CA ASP A 125 12.53 10.17 12.33
C ASP A 125 13.56 11.09 11.67
N VAL A 126 14.85 10.74 11.71
CA VAL A 126 15.93 11.48 11.04
C VAL A 126 15.70 11.54 9.53
N LEU A 127 15.30 10.42 8.90
CA LEU A 127 15.00 10.40 7.46
C LEU A 127 13.89 11.40 7.12
N LEU A 128 12.78 11.38 7.87
CA LEU A 128 11.66 12.30 7.64
C LEU A 128 12.06 13.75 7.85
N GLU A 129 12.84 14.04 8.89
CA GLU A 129 13.32 15.39 9.18
C GLU A 129 14.20 15.92 8.05
N GLN A 130 15.16 15.12 7.56
CA GLN A 130 16.05 15.55 6.49
C GLN A 130 15.32 15.74 5.17
N VAL A 131 14.36 14.87 4.84
CA VAL A 131 13.53 15.07 3.63
C VAL A 131 12.72 16.36 3.74
N HIS A 132 12.02 16.59 4.85
CA HIS A 132 11.21 17.81 5.03
C HIS A 132 12.02 19.11 5.04
N LYS A 133 13.29 19.07 5.47
CA LYS A 133 14.18 20.25 5.41
C LYS A 133 14.62 20.62 3.98
N ASN A 134 14.49 19.69 3.03
CA ASN A 134 14.98 19.84 1.66
C ASN A 134 13.85 19.80 0.61
N LEU A 135 12.59 19.89 1.03
CA LEU A 135 11.40 20.06 0.18
C LEU A 135 10.96 21.53 0.17
#